data_AF-A0A7S2ES68-F1
#
_entry.id   AF-A0A7S2ES68-F1
#
_cell.length_a   1.000
_cell.length_b   1.000
_cell.length_c   1.000
_cell.angle_alpha   90.00
_cell.angle_beta   90.00
_cell.angle_gamma   90.00
#
_symmetry.space_group_name_H-M   'P 1'
#
loop_
_entity.id
_entity.type
_entity.pdbx_description
1 polymer ?
#
loop_
_entity_poly.entity_id
_entity_poly.type
_entity_poly.pdbx_seq_one_letter_code
_entity_poly.pdbx_strand_id
1 'polypeptide(L)'
;FVPGIVEAAEQASQAAPAHASDVNEYLNYTAFDMFCSFMFGTQMRTTSTIVLKDDEVRKSNAENEKFVNAALAVFEKTNRMNLVPTELIMGAYLPFMKSSMYLDFENEWNIVREVGLKKIRDFIDRYDRNELDEMEQASYLAGAIERQRSTKEVSEDEMMELCLTALFVGVDTTSSVTAWNLMHLALNPDIQEKLHSELSVAVKERGSEGGTKINADVLGKKASPYLHMCLRESHRVTPAFGGAMWKGNSRSEVEIHGEIIPKGSLVQLGHVSYDPEYVDSPQDFRPERWTPEGVASRKDTKSEVLDHPYLRDPFSQGARRCPGSRVATNEILAMIAQLVLDWNISAPTIQSSDDVKYTASPIKPIFPTLQFESRQ
;
A
#
# COMPACT_ATOMS: atom_id res chain seq x y z
N PHE A 1 -8.75 13.21 -0.58
CA PHE A 1 -7.64 13.97 -1.16
C PHE A 1 -7.03 13.23 -2.36
N VAL A 2 -7.79 13.08 -3.46
CA VAL A 2 -7.30 12.38 -4.67
C VAL A 2 -6.38 13.24 -5.54
N PRO A 3 -6.59 14.57 -5.70
CA PRO A 3 -5.76 15.40 -6.58
C PRO A 3 -4.26 15.30 -6.29
N GLY A 4 -3.84 15.46 -5.02
CA GLY A 4 -2.41 15.35 -4.67
C GLY A 4 -1.82 13.96 -4.85
N ILE A 5 -2.61 12.89 -4.67
CA ILE A 5 -2.18 11.51 -4.95
C ILE A 5 -1.91 11.33 -6.45
N VAL A 6 -2.81 11.84 -7.30
CA VAL A 6 -2.65 11.75 -8.77
C VAL A 6 -1.45 12.56 -9.23
N GLU A 7 -1.26 13.77 -8.71
CA GLU A 7 -0.10 14.60 -9.05
C GLU A 7 1.22 13.93 -8.67
N ALA A 8 1.29 13.31 -7.48
CA ALA A 8 2.46 12.54 -7.06
C ALA A 8 2.70 11.33 -7.97
N ALA A 9 1.65 10.62 -8.39
CA ALA A 9 1.74 9.51 -9.33
C ALA A 9 2.23 9.96 -10.72
N GLU A 10 1.76 11.10 -11.22
CA GLU A 10 2.21 11.71 -12.50
C GLU A 10 3.71 12.01 -12.48
N GLN A 11 4.19 12.67 -11.43
CA GLN A 11 5.62 12.96 -11.26
C GLN A 11 6.44 11.68 -11.11
N ALA A 12 5.95 10.71 -10.34
CA ALA A 12 6.64 9.44 -10.16
C ALA A 12 6.72 8.66 -11.47
N SER A 13 5.66 8.64 -12.28
CA SER A 13 5.65 7.93 -13.57
C SER A 13 6.71 8.47 -14.53
N GLN A 14 6.90 9.79 -14.58
CA GLN A 14 7.95 10.41 -15.41
C GLN A 14 9.37 9.97 -15.00
N ALA A 15 9.58 9.67 -13.71
CA ALA A 15 10.85 9.19 -13.18
C ALA A 15 11.06 7.67 -13.36
N ALA A 16 10.01 6.90 -13.65
CA ALA A 16 10.05 5.43 -13.64
C ALA A 16 11.17 4.82 -14.52
N PRO A 17 11.42 5.29 -15.77
CA PRO A 17 12.48 4.72 -16.60
C PRO A 17 13.89 4.89 -16.00
N ALA A 18 14.13 5.95 -15.22
CA ALA A 18 15.40 6.18 -14.54
C ALA A 18 15.64 5.19 -13.38
N HIS A 19 14.56 4.62 -12.83
CA HIS A 19 14.57 3.67 -11.72
C HIS A 19 14.33 2.21 -12.14
N ALA A 20 14.53 1.91 -13.42
CA ALA A 20 14.29 0.60 -13.98
C ALA A 20 15.04 -0.54 -13.26
N SER A 21 16.18 -0.25 -12.63
CA SER A 21 17.02 -1.21 -11.89
C SER A 21 16.76 -1.29 -10.39
N ASP A 22 15.95 -0.40 -9.84
CA ASP A 22 15.79 -0.12 -8.41
C ASP A 22 14.31 0.16 -8.06
N VAL A 23 13.40 -0.49 -8.78
CA VAL A 23 11.95 -0.29 -8.70
C VAL A 23 11.40 -0.44 -7.28
N ASN A 24 11.96 -1.33 -6.45
CA ASN A 24 11.54 -1.48 -5.05
C ASN A 24 11.74 -0.21 -4.23
N GLU A 25 12.89 0.45 -4.40
CA GLU A 25 13.26 1.70 -3.72
C GLU A 25 12.38 2.84 -4.23
N TYR A 26 12.30 2.99 -5.56
CA TYR A 26 11.41 3.93 -6.23
C TYR A 26 9.96 3.86 -5.70
N LEU A 27 9.36 2.67 -5.65
CA LEU A 27 7.99 2.50 -5.17
C LEU A 27 7.82 2.85 -3.68
N ASN A 28 8.85 2.69 -2.85
CA ASN A 28 8.80 3.09 -1.44
C ASN A 28 8.70 4.61 -1.29
N TYR A 29 9.53 5.34 -2.03
CA TYR A 29 9.51 6.80 -2.03
C TYR A 29 8.24 7.37 -2.66
N THR A 30 7.76 6.75 -3.74
CA THR A 30 6.49 7.14 -4.35
C THR A 30 5.30 6.93 -3.41
N ALA A 31 5.26 5.81 -2.68
CA ALA A 31 4.25 5.58 -1.65
C ALA A 31 4.30 6.66 -0.55
N PHE A 32 5.51 7.02 -0.10
CA PHE A 32 5.68 8.10 0.87
C PHE A 32 5.21 9.46 0.35
N ASP A 33 5.56 9.84 -0.88
CA ASP A 33 5.14 11.11 -1.49
C ASP A 33 3.61 11.20 -1.66
N MET A 34 2.97 10.13 -2.14
CA MET A 34 1.51 10.07 -2.26
C MET A 34 0.84 10.19 -0.89
N PHE A 35 1.37 9.48 0.12
CA PHE A 35 0.81 9.52 1.46
C PHE A 35 1.01 10.87 2.13
N CYS A 36 2.16 11.52 1.95
CA CYS A 36 2.40 12.88 2.40
C CYS A 36 1.44 13.88 1.75
N SER A 37 1.14 13.72 0.46
CA SER A 37 0.14 14.54 -0.22
C SER A 37 -1.22 14.39 0.45
N PHE A 38 -1.63 13.17 0.77
CA PHE A 38 -2.88 12.94 1.52
C PHE A 38 -2.84 13.51 2.96
N MET A 39 -1.76 13.25 3.69
CA MET A 39 -1.62 13.58 5.10
C MET A 39 -1.51 15.08 5.33
N PHE A 40 -0.66 15.74 4.56
CA PHE A 40 -0.27 17.14 4.74
C PHE A 40 -0.79 18.06 3.64
N GLY A 41 -1.30 17.54 2.52
CA GLY A 41 -1.67 18.36 1.37
C GLY A 41 -0.47 18.79 0.52
N THR A 42 0.72 18.28 0.80
CA THR A 42 1.97 18.65 0.15
C THR A 42 2.86 17.44 -0.12
N GLN A 43 3.52 17.45 -1.27
CA GLN A 43 4.47 16.43 -1.69
C GLN A 43 5.85 16.69 -1.08
N MET A 44 6.49 15.63 -0.62
CA MET A 44 7.89 15.68 -0.17
C MET A 44 8.88 15.55 -1.34
N ARG A 45 8.38 15.14 -2.52
CA ARG A 45 9.14 15.03 -3.78
C ARG A 45 10.37 14.12 -3.66
N THR A 46 10.31 13.11 -2.78
CA THR A 46 11.40 12.16 -2.59
C THR A 46 11.69 11.36 -3.86
N THR A 47 10.66 11.02 -4.64
CA THR A 47 10.78 10.28 -5.90
C THR A 47 11.57 11.05 -6.96
N SER A 48 11.32 12.35 -7.12
CA SER A 48 11.99 13.18 -8.13
C SER A 48 13.41 13.57 -7.73
N THR A 49 13.76 13.52 -6.44
CA THR A 49 15.13 13.80 -5.98
C THR A 49 16.09 12.62 -6.13
N ILE A 50 15.60 11.38 -6.27
CA ILE A 50 16.49 10.21 -6.45
C ILE A 50 17.00 10.13 -7.91
N VAL A 51 16.25 10.68 -8.86
CA VAL A 51 16.69 10.85 -10.27
C VAL A 51 17.84 11.85 -10.38
N LEU A 52 17.83 12.89 -9.54
CA LEU A 52 18.84 13.94 -9.57
C LEU A 52 20.06 13.48 -8.75
N LYS A 53 21.14 13.12 -9.45
CA LYS A 53 22.49 12.96 -8.86
C LYS A 53 23.08 14.27 -8.32
N ASP A 54 22.25 15.30 -8.15
CA ASP A 54 22.63 16.60 -7.60
C ASP A 54 22.66 16.52 -6.08
N ASP A 55 23.85 16.67 -5.51
CA ASP A 55 24.09 16.58 -4.07
C ASP A 55 23.29 17.61 -3.27
N GLU A 56 23.00 18.79 -3.81
CA GLU A 56 22.22 19.81 -3.11
C GLU A 56 20.74 19.44 -3.03
N VAL A 57 20.22 18.81 -4.10
CA VAL A 57 18.86 18.30 -4.14
C VAL A 57 18.70 17.13 -3.18
N ARG A 58 19.63 16.17 -3.16
CA ARG A 58 19.61 15.05 -2.20
C ARG A 58 19.76 15.52 -0.75
N LYS A 59 20.63 16.50 -0.47
CA LYS A 59 20.75 17.09 0.87
C LYS A 59 19.43 17.69 1.35
N SER A 60 18.67 18.34 0.46
CA SER A 60 17.37 18.93 0.85
C SER A 60 16.31 17.89 1.21
N ASN A 61 16.45 16.64 0.74
CA ASN A 61 15.55 15.52 1.03
C ASN A 61 16.11 14.46 1.99
N ALA A 62 17.33 14.63 2.50
CA ALA A 62 18.01 13.64 3.34
C ALA A 62 17.19 13.22 4.58
N GLU A 63 16.44 14.15 5.18
CA GLU A 63 15.58 13.85 6.34
C GLU A 63 14.41 12.93 5.95
N ASN A 64 13.81 13.15 4.78
CA ASN A 64 12.75 12.31 4.24
C ASN A 64 13.27 10.92 3.84
N GLU A 65 14.44 10.86 3.20
CA GLU A 65 15.10 9.59 2.87
C GLU A 65 15.41 8.79 4.13
N LYS A 66 15.90 9.46 5.17
CA LYS A 66 16.16 8.85 6.48
C LYS A 66 14.88 8.30 7.11
N PHE A 67 13.76 9.02 7.02
CA PHE A 67 12.47 8.53 7.53
C PHE A 67 12.00 7.26 6.79
N VAL A 68 12.02 7.27 5.45
CA VAL A 68 11.58 6.12 4.64
C VAL A 68 12.42 4.89 4.96
N ASN A 69 13.75 5.03 5.00
CA ASN A 69 14.64 3.91 5.31
C ASN A 69 14.42 3.36 6.73
N ALA A 70 14.28 4.24 7.72
CA ALA A 70 13.99 3.82 9.09
C ALA A 70 12.62 3.13 9.22
N ALA A 71 11.59 3.62 8.50
CA ALA A 71 10.26 3.00 8.47
C ALA A 71 10.32 1.56 7.91
N LEU A 72 11.04 1.33 6.81
CA LEU A 72 11.25 -0.02 6.27
C LEU A 72 12.00 -0.91 7.26
N ALA A 73 13.05 -0.39 7.89
CA ALA A 73 13.85 -1.12 8.86
C ALA A 73 13.06 -1.51 10.12
N VAL A 74 12.15 -0.66 10.59
CA VAL A 74 11.25 -0.96 11.72
C VAL A 74 10.41 -2.21 11.42
N PHE A 75 9.82 -2.32 10.23
CA PHE A 75 9.06 -3.51 9.83
C PHE A 75 9.92 -4.77 9.79
N GLU A 76 11.09 -4.70 9.12
CA GLU A 76 12.01 -5.83 9.03
C GLU A 76 12.44 -6.33 10.42
N LYS A 77 12.88 -5.41 11.28
CA LYS A 77 13.35 -5.73 12.63
C LYS A 77 12.23 -6.29 13.49
N THR A 78 11.02 -5.72 13.42
CA THR A 78 9.84 -6.24 14.14
C THR A 78 9.52 -7.67 13.71
N ASN A 79 9.52 -7.95 12.41
CA ASN A 79 9.25 -9.29 11.89
C ASN A 79 10.31 -10.30 12.37
N ARG A 80 11.58 -9.90 12.40
CA ARG A 80 12.66 -10.75 12.94
C ARG A 80 12.51 -10.99 14.44
N MET A 81 12.20 -9.96 15.22
CA MET A 81 11.99 -10.09 16.67
C MET A 81 10.81 -11.02 16.99
N ASN A 82 9.72 -10.95 16.24
CA ASN A 82 8.56 -11.83 16.43
C ASN A 82 8.86 -13.33 16.23
N LEU A 83 9.93 -13.65 15.50
CA LEU A 83 10.38 -15.03 15.26
C LEU A 83 11.38 -15.53 16.31
N VAL A 84 11.78 -14.68 17.26
CA VAL A 84 12.77 -15.00 18.29
C VAL A 84 12.09 -15.12 19.65
N PRO A 85 11.88 -16.34 20.19
CA PRO A 85 11.16 -16.54 21.45
C PRO A 85 11.76 -15.80 22.64
N THR A 86 13.08 -15.59 22.65
CA THR A 86 13.74 -14.84 23.72
C THR A 86 13.32 -13.38 23.75
N GLU A 87 13.07 -12.74 22.60
CA GLU A 87 12.55 -11.37 22.54
C GLU A 87 11.15 -11.28 23.15
N LEU A 88 10.27 -12.25 22.83
CA LEU A 88 8.92 -12.32 23.40
C LEU A 88 8.95 -12.51 24.93
N ILE A 89 9.79 -13.43 25.42
CA ILE A 89 9.95 -13.68 26.86
C ILE A 89 10.54 -12.46 27.56
N MET A 90 11.57 -11.84 26.99
CA MET A 90 12.20 -10.64 27.56
C MET A 90 11.22 -9.48 27.61
N GLY A 91 10.47 -9.20 26.54
CA GLY A 91 9.46 -8.15 26.52
C GLY A 91 8.34 -8.39 27.54
N ALA A 92 7.91 -9.64 27.73
CA ALA A 92 6.82 -9.97 28.65
C ALA A 92 7.23 -9.99 30.13
N TYR A 93 8.43 -10.47 30.44
CA TYR A 93 8.84 -10.78 31.83
C TYR A 93 10.05 -9.99 32.32
N LEU A 94 10.86 -9.44 31.42
CA LEU A 94 12.11 -8.74 31.73
C LEU A 94 12.22 -7.41 30.97
N PRO A 95 11.21 -6.51 31.04
CA PRO A 95 11.12 -5.32 30.18
C PRO A 95 12.24 -4.29 30.45
N PHE A 96 12.98 -4.44 31.55
CA PHE A 96 14.15 -3.62 31.88
C PHE A 96 15.44 -4.09 31.18
N MET A 97 15.45 -5.29 30.58
CA MET A 97 16.57 -5.79 29.79
C MET A 97 16.26 -5.62 28.31
N LYS A 98 17.07 -4.80 27.63
CA LYS A 98 16.99 -4.59 26.19
C LYS A 98 18.05 -5.43 25.49
N SER A 99 17.63 -6.32 24.59
CA SER A 99 18.53 -7.06 23.71
C SER A 99 19.16 -6.13 22.67
N SER A 100 20.18 -6.59 21.97
CA SER A 100 20.71 -5.86 20.80
C SER A 100 19.66 -5.71 19.71
N MET A 101 18.79 -6.71 19.49
CA MET A 101 17.71 -6.64 18.51
C MET A 101 16.69 -5.56 18.86
N TYR A 102 16.31 -5.47 20.14
CA TYR A 102 15.40 -4.43 20.61
C TYR A 102 16.03 -3.04 20.50
N LEU A 103 17.31 -2.88 20.87
CA LEU A 103 18.01 -1.60 20.74
C LEU A 103 18.13 -1.14 19.28
N ASP A 104 18.42 -2.07 18.37
CA ASP A 104 18.44 -1.78 16.93
C ASP A 104 17.07 -1.35 16.42
N PHE A 105 15.99 -2.01 16.84
CA PHE A 105 14.61 -1.61 16.54
C PHE A 105 14.28 -0.23 17.12
N GLU A 106 14.63 0.01 18.37
CA GLU A 106 14.35 1.26 19.09
C GLU A 106 15.06 2.44 18.42
N ASN A 107 16.29 2.26 17.93
CA ASN A 107 17.02 3.28 17.19
C ASN A 107 16.30 3.70 15.91
N GLU A 108 15.83 2.76 15.09
CA GLU A 108 15.06 3.08 13.88
C GLU A 108 13.71 3.72 14.21
N TRP A 109 13.03 3.21 15.24
CA TRP A 109 11.76 3.78 15.68
C TRP A 109 11.91 5.21 16.19
N ASN A 110 13.01 5.52 16.89
CA ASN A 110 13.31 6.88 17.33
C ASN A 110 13.51 7.82 16.14
N ILE A 111 14.17 7.38 15.06
CA ILE A 111 14.31 8.17 13.83
C ILE A 111 12.93 8.45 13.21
N VAL A 112 12.09 7.42 13.09
CA VAL A 112 10.71 7.57 12.58
C VAL A 112 9.95 8.60 13.41
N ARG A 113 9.99 8.48 14.75
CA ARG A 113 9.31 9.42 15.65
C ARG A 113 9.85 10.84 15.55
N GLU A 114 11.17 11.01 15.58
CA GLU A 114 11.81 12.33 15.55
C GLU A 114 11.42 13.10 14.29
N VAL A 115 11.63 12.48 13.13
CA VAL A 115 11.35 13.12 11.83
C VAL A 115 9.85 13.28 11.60
N GLY A 116 9.05 12.24 11.87
CA GLY A 116 7.62 12.27 11.61
C GLY A 116 6.87 13.23 12.54
N LEU A 117 7.18 13.25 13.85
CA LEU A 117 6.54 14.18 14.78
C LEU A 117 6.98 15.62 14.53
N LYS A 118 8.23 15.86 14.12
CA LYS A 118 8.67 17.19 13.71
C LYS A 118 7.79 17.73 12.57
N LYS A 119 7.56 16.95 11.51
CA LYS A 119 6.66 17.34 10.41
C LYS A 119 5.23 17.62 10.85
N ILE A 120 4.70 16.80 11.74
CA ILE A 120 3.35 16.97 12.27
C ILE A 120 3.26 18.25 13.12
N ARG A 121 4.25 18.53 13.97
CA ARG A 121 4.32 19.78 14.77
C ARG A 121 4.40 21.00 13.87
N ASP A 122 5.33 20.99 12.91
CA ASP A 122 5.51 22.10 11.98
C ASP A 122 4.21 22.40 11.22
N PHE A 123 3.45 21.36 10.85
CA PHE A 123 2.13 21.52 10.23
C PHE A 123 1.09 22.14 11.19
N ILE A 124 1.01 21.66 12.44
CA ILE A 124 0.11 22.21 13.46
C ILE A 124 0.43 23.69 13.73
N ASP A 125 1.72 24.05 13.86
CA ASP A 125 2.16 25.43 14.08
C ASP A 125 1.77 26.35 12.91
N ARG A 126 1.80 25.84 11.68
CA ARG A 126 1.33 26.58 10.50
C ARG A 126 -0.19 26.67 10.43
N TYR A 127 -0.89 25.60 10.81
CA TYR A 127 -2.35 25.59 10.97
C TYR A 127 -2.78 26.70 11.94
N ASP A 128 -2.13 26.82 13.09
CA ASP A 128 -2.46 27.80 14.13
C ASP A 128 -2.19 29.25 13.74
N ARG A 129 -1.23 29.45 12.85
CA ARG A 129 -0.91 30.76 12.28
C ARG A 129 -1.76 31.09 11.05
N ASN A 130 -2.67 30.21 10.63
CA ASN A 130 -3.44 30.32 9.39
C ASN A 130 -2.55 30.47 8.14
N GLU A 131 -1.44 29.73 8.10
CA GLU A 131 -0.43 29.76 7.03
C GLU A 131 -0.53 28.57 6.07
N LEU A 132 -1.63 27.82 6.13
CA LEU A 132 -1.89 26.70 5.22
C LEU A 132 -2.51 27.18 3.93
N ASP A 133 -2.02 26.64 2.81
CA ASP A 133 -2.65 26.85 1.50
C ASP A 133 -3.95 26.02 1.34
N GLU A 134 -4.63 26.16 0.21
CA GLU A 134 -5.91 25.48 -0.07
C GLU A 134 -5.80 23.94 -0.02
N MET A 135 -4.69 23.39 -0.53
CA MET A 135 -4.46 21.94 -0.54
C MET A 135 -4.15 21.43 0.86
N GLU A 136 -3.33 22.15 1.62
CA GLU A 136 -3.01 21.82 3.00
C GLU A 136 -4.24 21.91 3.91
N GLN A 137 -5.11 22.91 3.71
CA GLN A 137 -6.38 23.01 4.43
C GLN A 137 -7.33 21.83 4.14
N ALA A 138 -7.27 21.27 2.93
CA ALA A 138 -8.06 20.11 2.54
C ALA A 138 -7.42 18.74 2.91
N SER A 139 -6.24 18.75 3.54
CA SER A 139 -5.50 17.56 3.93
C SER A 139 -6.15 16.77 5.07
N TYR A 140 -5.71 15.52 5.26
CA TYR A 140 -6.17 14.70 6.38
C TYR A 140 -5.81 15.29 7.75
N LEU A 141 -4.58 15.82 7.90
CA LEU A 141 -4.13 16.36 9.18
C LEU A 141 -4.89 17.63 9.57
N ALA A 142 -5.19 18.52 8.62
CA ALA A 142 -6.04 19.69 8.88
C ALA A 142 -7.43 19.28 9.43
N GLY A 143 -8.06 18.28 8.80
CA GLY A 143 -9.32 17.72 9.29
C GLY A 143 -9.20 16.99 10.63
N ALA A 144 -8.07 16.32 10.88
CA ALA A 144 -7.79 15.68 12.16
C ALA A 144 -7.66 16.71 13.29
N ILE A 145 -6.96 17.82 13.05
CA ILE A 145 -6.83 18.95 13.98
C ILE A 145 -8.21 19.55 14.28
N GLU A 146 -9.02 19.84 13.26
CA GLU A 146 -10.37 20.37 13.43
C GLU A 146 -11.25 19.43 14.28
N ARG A 147 -11.24 18.14 13.97
CA ARG A 147 -11.99 17.13 14.73
C ARG A 147 -11.48 17.02 16.17
N GLN A 148 -10.18 16.99 16.38
CA GLN A 148 -9.58 16.87 17.71
C GLN A 148 -9.99 18.07 18.57
N ARG A 149 -9.91 19.29 18.04
CA ARG A 149 -10.23 20.52 18.77
C ARG A 149 -11.72 20.67 19.08
N SER A 150 -12.58 20.24 18.16
CA SER A 150 -14.03 20.31 18.33
C SER A 150 -14.58 19.24 19.28
N THR A 151 -14.07 18.01 19.22
CA THR A 151 -14.61 16.87 19.99
C THR A 151 -13.86 16.62 21.29
N LYS A 152 -12.54 16.81 21.31
CA LYS A 152 -11.62 16.47 22.41
C LYS A 152 -11.73 15.00 22.87
N GLU A 153 -12.16 14.10 21.97
CA GLU A 153 -12.23 12.65 22.23
C GLU A 153 -10.84 12.04 22.44
N VAL A 154 -9.81 12.64 21.84
CA VAL A 154 -8.39 12.29 21.99
C VAL A 154 -7.59 13.54 22.32
N SER A 155 -6.47 13.36 23.02
CA SER A 155 -5.50 14.43 23.24
C SER A 155 -4.79 14.82 21.94
N GLU A 156 -4.14 16.00 21.94
CA GLU A 156 -3.34 16.42 20.79
C GLU A 156 -2.17 15.46 20.55
N ASP A 157 -1.48 15.05 21.62
CA ASP A 157 -0.40 14.06 21.56
C ASP A 157 -0.89 12.72 20.98
N GLU A 158 -2.07 12.25 21.38
CA GLU A 158 -2.67 11.02 20.85
C GLU A 158 -2.98 11.15 19.35
N MET A 159 -3.55 12.27 18.92
CA MET A 159 -3.78 12.55 17.50
C MET A 159 -2.45 12.55 16.72
N MET A 160 -1.41 13.20 17.25
CA MET A 160 -0.10 13.25 16.60
C MET A 160 0.52 11.86 16.45
N GLU A 161 0.49 11.02 17.50
CA GLU A 161 1.01 9.65 17.45
C GLU A 161 0.21 8.75 16.50
N LEU A 162 -1.12 8.95 16.41
CA LEU A 162 -1.96 8.28 15.42
C LEU A 162 -1.61 8.69 13.98
N CYS A 163 -1.37 9.99 13.73
CA CYS A 163 -0.96 10.48 12.42
C CYS A 163 0.45 10.01 12.05
N LEU A 164 1.38 9.98 13.02
CA LEU A 164 2.71 9.40 12.84
C LEU A 164 2.62 7.93 12.45
N THR A 165 1.82 7.15 13.18
CA THR A 165 1.63 5.72 12.89
C THR A 165 1.08 5.53 11.48
N ALA A 166 0.12 6.36 11.06
CA ALA A 166 -0.43 6.31 9.71
C ALA A 166 0.65 6.63 8.64
N LEU A 167 1.47 7.66 8.86
CA LEU A 167 2.58 8.03 7.97
C LEU A 167 3.63 6.92 7.84
N PHE A 168 3.98 6.29 8.95
CA PHE A 168 4.92 5.16 9.00
C PHE A 168 4.39 3.95 8.23
N VAL A 169 3.15 3.52 8.51
CA VAL A 169 2.59 2.30 7.90
C VAL A 169 2.32 2.48 6.41
N GLY A 170 1.99 3.69 5.95
CA GLY A 170 1.65 3.98 4.55
C GLY A 170 2.77 3.72 3.53
N VAL A 171 4.03 3.63 3.96
CA VAL A 171 5.19 3.49 3.06
C VAL A 171 5.28 2.08 2.47
N ASP A 172 5.58 1.08 3.30
CA ASP A 172 5.94 -0.26 2.83
C ASP A 172 4.73 -1.06 2.34
N THR A 173 3.55 -0.81 2.90
CA THR A 173 2.35 -1.57 2.56
C THR A 173 1.82 -1.22 1.17
N THR A 174 1.72 0.08 0.87
CA THR A 174 1.23 0.56 -0.43
C THR A 174 2.24 0.19 -1.52
N SER A 175 3.54 0.40 -1.28
CA SER A 175 4.59 0.08 -2.24
C SER A 175 4.64 -1.42 -2.57
N SER A 176 4.38 -2.29 -1.60
CA SER A 176 4.39 -3.75 -1.80
C SER A 176 3.21 -4.25 -2.63
N VAL A 177 2.00 -3.70 -2.42
CA VAL A 177 0.84 -4.05 -3.25
C VAL A 177 1.00 -3.50 -4.66
N THR A 178 1.48 -2.27 -4.82
CA THR A 178 1.79 -1.69 -6.14
C THR A 178 2.85 -2.51 -6.87
N ALA A 179 3.89 -2.97 -6.16
CA ALA A 179 4.94 -3.80 -6.74
C ALA A 179 4.41 -5.10 -7.36
N TRP A 180 3.55 -5.84 -6.66
CA TRP A 180 2.96 -7.05 -7.22
C TRP A 180 2.07 -6.78 -8.43
N ASN A 181 1.26 -5.73 -8.39
CA ASN A 181 0.46 -5.33 -9.55
C ASN A 181 1.34 -5.00 -10.76
N LEU A 182 2.41 -4.24 -10.56
CA LEU A 182 3.35 -3.87 -11.61
C LEU A 182 4.03 -5.11 -12.20
N MET A 183 4.47 -6.05 -11.35
CA MET A 183 5.07 -7.32 -11.81
C MET A 183 4.08 -8.14 -12.65
N HIS A 184 2.85 -8.31 -12.19
CA HIS A 184 1.82 -9.03 -12.95
C HIS A 184 1.54 -8.39 -14.30
N LEU A 185 1.42 -7.06 -14.35
CA LEU A 185 1.22 -6.33 -15.61
C LEU A 185 2.42 -6.44 -16.54
N ALA A 186 3.64 -6.45 -16.00
CA ALA A 186 4.87 -6.60 -16.79
C ALA A 186 5.03 -8.01 -17.41
N LEU A 187 4.43 -9.03 -16.78
CA LEU A 187 4.45 -10.42 -17.24
C LEU A 187 3.25 -10.78 -18.12
N ASN A 188 2.21 -9.95 -18.16
CA ASN A 188 0.97 -10.21 -18.91
C ASN A 188 0.63 -9.03 -19.85
N PRO A 189 1.32 -8.92 -21.01
CA PRO A 189 1.21 -7.77 -21.90
C PRO A 189 -0.19 -7.58 -22.51
N ASP A 190 -0.92 -8.66 -22.73
CA ASP A 190 -2.32 -8.66 -23.17
C ASP A 190 -3.26 -8.04 -22.12
N ILE A 191 -3.06 -8.39 -20.85
CA ILE A 191 -3.80 -7.79 -19.73
C ILE A 191 -3.42 -6.32 -19.57
N GLN A 192 -2.14 -5.97 -19.71
CA GLN A 192 -1.68 -4.59 -19.66
C GLN A 192 -2.30 -3.75 -20.78
N GLU A 193 -2.37 -4.26 -22.01
CA GLU A 193 -2.97 -3.54 -23.15
C GLU A 193 -4.48 -3.33 -22.98
N LYS A 194 -5.18 -4.33 -22.44
CA LYS A 194 -6.60 -4.20 -22.11
C LYS A 194 -6.84 -3.15 -21.03
N LEU A 195 -5.98 -3.11 -20.01
CA LEU A 195 -6.03 -2.10 -18.96
C LEU A 195 -5.73 -0.69 -19.52
N HIS A 196 -4.69 -0.57 -20.34
CA HIS A 196 -4.38 0.67 -21.05
C HIS A 196 -5.58 1.18 -21.85
N SER A 197 -6.18 0.32 -22.67
CA SER A 197 -7.37 0.66 -23.47
C SER A 197 -8.56 1.15 -22.61
N GLU A 198 -8.84 0.49 -21.49
CA GLU A 198 -9.87 0.96 -20.53
C GLU A 198 -9.54 2.36 -20.01
N LEU A 199 -8.31 2.56 -19.54
CA LEU A 199 -7.88 3.81 -18.92
C LEU A 199 -7.86 4.97 -19.92
N SER A 200 -7.40 4.76 -21.15
CA SER A 200 -7.38 5.79 -22.19
C SER A 200 -8.80 6.29 -22.50
N VAL A 201 -9.79 5.38 -22.55
CA VAL A 201 -11.21 5.75 -22.73
C VAL A 201 -11.73 6.49 -21.50
N ALA A 202 -11.49 5.97 -20.30
CA ALA A 202 -11.94 6.59 -19.06
C ALA A 202 -11.39 8.02 -18.89
N VAL A 203 -10.10 8.23 -19.16
CA VAL A 203 -9.46 9.55 -19.11
C VAL A 203 -10.06 10.48 -20.15
N LYS A 204 -10.25 10.03 -21.39
CA LYS A 204 -10.86 10.86 -22.44
C LYS A 204 -12.30 11.30 -22.10
N GLU A 205 -13.09 10.42 -21.47
CA GLU A 205 -14.50 10.71 -21.18
C GLU A 205 -14.72 11.47 -19.86
N ARG A 206 -13.86 11.24 -18.85
CA ARG A 206 -14.11 11.65 -17.46
C ARG A 206 -12.93 12.33 -16.80
N GLY A 207 -11.77 12.38 -17.45
CA GLY A 207 -10.56 13.00 -16.94
C GLY A 207 -10.66 14.51 -16.81
N SER A 208 -9.70 15.09 -16.08
CA SER A 208 -9.51 16.54 -16.01
C SER A 208 -8.70 17.04 -17.22
N GLU A 209 -8.55 18.37 -17.30
CA GLU A 209 -7.73 19.04 -18.34
C GLU A 209 -8.12 18.68 -19.79
N GLY A 210 -9.42 18.49 -20.04
CA GLY A 210 -9.91 18.14 -21.37
C GLY A 210 -9.72 16.66 -21.72
N GLY A 211 -9.59 15.79 -20.72
CA GLY A 211 -9.48 14.35 -20.89
C GLY A 211 -8.06 13.88 -21.14
N THR A 212 -7.09 14.53 -20.49
CA THR A 212 -5.65 14.18 -20.56
C THR A 212 -5.10 13.71 -19.22
N LYS A 213 -5.81 13.99 -18.12
CA LYS A 213 -5.36 13.64 -16.77
C LYS A 213 -6.35 12.78 -16.00
N ILE A 214 -5.80 11.87 -15.20
CA ILE A 214 -6.54 11.07 -14.24
C ILE A 214 -7.18 11.99 -13.18
N ASN A 215 -8.35 11.59 -12.70
CA ASN A 215 -8.97 12.19 -11.52
C ASN A 215 -9.73 11.12 -10.71
N ALA A 216 -10.46 11.53 -9.67
CA ALA A 216 -11.22 10.60 -8.83
C ALA A 216 -12.29 9.80 -9.60
N ASP A 217 -12.90 10.38 -10.63
CA ASP A 217 -13.93 9.71 -11.42
C ASP A 217 -13.33 8.62 -12.32
N VAL A 218 -12.18 8.89 -12.95
CA VAL A 218 -11.41 7.91 -13.73
C VAL A 218 -11.02 6.71 -12.85
N LEU A 219 -10.51 6.94 -11.65
CA LEU A 219 -10.10 5.85 -10.73
C LEU A 219 -11.29 5.08 -10.14
N GLY A 220 -12.51 5.62 -10.26
CA GLY A 220 -13.71 4.99 -9.76
C GLY A 220 -14.03 3.69 -10.49
N LYS A 221 -14.48 2.67 -9.75
CA LYS A 221 -14.85 1.34 -10.29
C LYS A 221 -15.88 1.38 -11.44
N LYS A 222 -16.67 2.46 -11.55
CA LYS A 222 -17.62 2.65 -12.67
C LYS A 222 -16.92 3.01 -13.98
N ALA A 223 -15.84 3.79 -13.92
CA ALA A 223 -15.10 4.23 -15.09
C ALA A 223 -13.99 3.24 -15.46
N SER A 224 -13.29 2.71 -14.45
CA SER A 224 -12.17 1.76 -14.64
C SER A 224 -12.40 0.45 -13.87
N PRO A 225 -13.43 -0.35 -14.21
CA PRO A 225 -13.70 -1.61 -13.53
C PRO A 225 -12.55 -2.62 -13.65
N TYR A 226 -11.89 -2.73 -14.80
CA TYR A 226 -10.81 -3.67 -15.05
C TYR A 226 -9.56 -3.35 -14.21
N LEU A 227 -9.25 -2.06 -14.00
CA LEU A 227 -8.21 -1.64 -13.03
C LEU A 227 -8.45 -2.23 -11.63
N HIS A 228 -9.70 -2.18 -11.14
CA HIS A 228 -10.07 -2.77 -9.86
C HIS A 228 -10.01 -4.30 -9.87
N MET A 229 -10.28 -4.94 -11.01
CA MET A 229 -10.15 -6.38 -11.19
C MET A 229 -8.67 -6.80 -11.14
N CYS A 230 -7.76 -6.05 -11.77
CA CYS A 230 -6.32 -6.27 -11.69
C CYS A 230 -5.83 -6.20 -10.24
N LEU A 231 -6.23 -5.17 -9.49
CA LEU A 231 -5.87 -5.04 -8.08
C LEU A 231 -6.37 -6.22 -7.22
N ARG A 232 -7.62 -6.64 -7.42
CA ARG A 232 -8.19 -7.79 -6.72
C ARG A 232 -7.48 -9.09 -7.07
N GLU A 233 -7.17 -9.31 -8.35
CA GLU A 233 -6.48 -10.52 -8.78
C GLU A 233 -5.03 -10.56 -8.30
N SER A 234 -4.33 -9.43 -8.33
CA SER A 234 -2.97 -9.32 -7.78
C SER A 234 -2.96 -9.68 -6.31
N HIS A 235 -3.93 -9.20 -5.52
CA HIS A 235 -4.07 -9.60 -4.13
C HIS A 235 -4.36 -11.09 -3.95
N ARG A 236 -5.19 -11.70 -4.82
CA ARG A 236 -5.50 -13.13 -4.76
C ARG A 236 -4.25 -13.98 -5.03
N VAL A 237 -3.50 -13.66 -6.09
CA VAL A 237 -2.34 -14.45 -6.56
C VAL A 237 -1.10 -14.19 -5.73
N THR A 238 -0.87 -12.95 -5.29
CA THR A 238 0.34 -12.53 -4.57
C THR A 238 -0.01 -11.46 -3.53
N PRO A 239 -0.56 -11.84 -2.37
CA PRO A 239 -0.89 -10.89 -1.34
C PRO A 239 0.41 -10.36 -0.71
N ALA A 240 0.51 -9.03 -0.57
CA ALA A 240 1.62 -8.41 0.16
C ALA A 240 1.72 -8.87 1.63
N PHE A 241 0.63 -9.45 2.16
CA PHE A 241 0.60 -10.09 3.48
C PHE A 241 0.05 -11.51 3.31
N GLY A 242 0.91 -12.50 3.59
CA GLY A 242 0.63 -13.92 3.41
C GLY A 242 -0.36 -14.52 4.41
N GLY A 243 -1.47 -13.85 4.71
CA GLY A 243 -2.56 -14.39 5.52
C GLY A 243 -3.47 -13.31 6.10
N ALA A 244 -4.73 -13.66 6.35
CA ALA A 244 -5.59 -12.83 7.19
C ALA A 244 -4.96 -12.68 8.58
N MET A 245 -5.09 -11.51 9.21
CA MET A 245 -4.56 -11.31 10.56
C MET A 245 -5.18 -12.32 11.52
N TRP A 246 -4.35 -12.90 12.39
CA TRP A 246 -4.79 -13.78 13.47
C TRP A 246 -5.88 -13.11 14.30
N LYS A 247 -6.98 -13.83 14.53
CA LYS A 247 -8.06 -13.40 15.40
C LYS A 247 -8.17 -14.34 16.58
N GLY A 248 -7.98 -13.81 17.79
CA GLY A 248 -8.24 -14.54 19.02
C GLY A 248 -9.72 -14.57 19.38
N ASN A 249 -10.26 -15.72 19.76
CA ASN A 249 -11.58 -15.79 20.43
C ASN A 249 -11.45 -15.54 21.95
N SER A 250 -11.03 -14.32 22.30
CA SER A 250 -10.64 -13.97 23.68
C SER A 250 -11.79 -13.97 24.69
N ARG A 251 -13.05 -13.94 24.25
CA ARG A 251 -14.22 -13.79 25.13
C ARG A 251 -14.87 -15.13 25.49
N SER A 252 -15.03 -16.02 24.53
CA SER A 252 -15.71 -17.32 24.68
C SER A 252 -15.19 -18.33 23.66
N GLU A 253 -15.50 -19.60 23.90
CA GLU A 253 -15.44 -20.61 22.85
C GLU A 253 -16.39 -20.25 21.70
N VAL A 254 -16.11 -20.80 20.51
CA VAL A 254 -16.87 -20.56 19.29
C VAL A 254 -17.11 -21.88 18.60
N GLU A 255 -18.37 -22.21 18.31
CA GLU A 255 -18.71 -23.36 17.48
C GLU A 255 -18.66 -22.98 16.00
N ILE A 256 -17.89 -23.71 15.20
CA ILE A 256 -17.80 -23.57 13.74
C ILE A 256 -18.00 -24.94 13.12
N HIS A 257 -19.06 -25.10 12.30
CA HIS A 257 -19.37 -26.37 11.63
C HIS A 257 -19.46 -27.59 12.57
N GLY A 258 -19.99 -27.40 13.79
CA GLY A 258 -20.12 -28.45 14.80
C GLY A 258 -18.85 -28.71 15.63
N GLU A 259 -17.75 -28.01 15.33
CA GLU A 259 -16.50 -28.10 16.08
C GLU A 259 -16.38 -26.92 17.06
N ILE A 260 -16.03 -27.22 18.31
CA ILE A 260 -15.83 -26.20 19.35
C ILE A 260 -14.38 -25.71 19.30
N ILE A 261 -14.19 -24.44 18.99
CA ILE A 261 -12.92 -23.73 19.09
C ILE A 261 -12.80 -23.18 20.52
N PRO A 262 -11.86 -23.69 21.35
CA PRO A 262 -11.74 -23.27 22.75
C PRO A 262 -11.44 -21.78 22.90
N LYS A 263 -11.91 -21.18 24.00
CA LYS A 263 -11.59 -19.79 24.34
C LYS A 263 -10.07 -19.57 24.38
N GLY A 264 -9.60 -18.51 23.72
CA GLY A 264 -8.18 -18.14 23.67
C GLY A 264 -7.39 -18.74 22.50
N SER A 265 -8.02 -19.54 21.65
CA SER A 265 -7.46 -19.96 20.37
C SER A 265 -7.20 -18.77 19.43
N LEU A 266 -6.08 -18.83 18.72
CA LEU A 266 -5.79 -17.95 17.59
C LEU A 266 -6.29 -18.63 16.31
N VAL A 267 -7.20 -17.97 15.60
CA VAL A 267 -7.76 -18.44 14.34
C VAL A 267 -7.23 -17.58 13.22
N GLN A 268 -6.75 -18.22 12.15
CA GLN A 268 -6.37 -17.56 10.91
C GLN A 268 -7.19 -18.18 9.77
N LEU A 269 -7.72 -17.33 8.89
CA LEU A 269 -8.33 -17.83 7.65
C LEU A 269 -7.20 -18.33 6.74
N GLY A 270 -7.28 -19.60 6.35
CA GLY A 270 -6.32 -20.21 5.44
C GLY A 270 -6.36 -19.61 4.04
N HIS A 271 -5.39 -20.03 3.22
CA HIS A 271 -5.14 -19.55 1.86
C HIS A 271 -6.06 -20.18 0.81
N VAL A 272 -7.38 -20.04 0.96
CA VAL A 272 -8.36 -20.57 -0.01
C VAL A 272 -8.16 -20.02 -1.42
N SER A 273 -7.53 -18.85 -1.55
CA SER A 273 -7.19 -18.19 -2.81
C SER A 273 -6.20 -18.95 -3.70
N TYR A 274 -5.50 -19.95 -3.15
CA TYR A 274 -4.51 -20.78 -3.85
C TYR A 274 -4.93 -22.22 -4.02
N ASP A 275 -6.03 -22.61 -3.39
CA ASP A 275 -6.46 -23.99 -3.37
C ASP A 275 -7.20 -24.31 -4.69
N PRO A 276 -6.72 -25.27 -5.50
CA PRO A 276 -7.35 -25.64 -6.76
C PRO A 276 -8.76 -26.21 -6.60
N GLU A 277 -9.17 -26.60 -5.39
CA GLU A 277 -10.57 -26.97 -5.10
C GLU A 277 -11.52 -25.77 -5.18
N TYR A 278 -11.03 -24.58 -4.86
CA TYR A 278 -11.81 -23.33 -4.82
C TYR A 278 -11.46 -22.38 -5.96
N VAL A 279 -10.28 -22.49 -6.57
CA VAL A 279 -9.79 -21.58 -7.60
C VAL A 279 -9.26 -22.36 -8.80
N ASP A 280 -9.96 -22.26 -9.93
CA ASP A 280 -9.45 -22.77 -11.21
C ASP A 280 -8.13 -22.08 -11.59
N SER A 281 -7.09 -22.82 -11.98
CA SER A 281 -5.74 -22.30 -12.25
C SER A 281 -5.27 -21.21 -11.27
N PRO A 282 -5.01 -21.54 -10.00
CA PRO A 282 -4.78 -20.55 -8.94
C PRO A 282 -3.57 -19.65 -9.17
N GLN A 283 -2.56 -20.10 -9.92
CA GLN A 283 -1.35 -19.32 -10.20
C GLN A 283 -1.53 -18.31 -11.33
N ASP A 284 -2.56 -18.45 -12.16
CA ASP A 284 -2.76 -17.55 -13.30
C ASP A 284 -3.29 -16.19 -12.80
N PHE A 285 -2.61 -15.11 -13.20
CA PHE A 285 -3.13 -13.76 -13.05
C PHE A 285 -4.21 -13.50 -14.11
N ARG A 286 -5.48 -13.67 -13.72
CA ARG A 286 -6.63 -13.55 -14.63
C ARG A 286 -7.71 -12.60 -14.07
N PRO A 287 -7.61 -11.28 -14.28
CA PRO A 287 -8.59 -10.29 -13.82
C PRO A 287 -10.03 -10.60 -14.27
N GLU A 288 -10.20 -11.29 -15.40
CA GLU A 288 -11.48 -11.74 -15.96
C GLU A 288 -12.30 -12.59 -14.98
N ARG A 289 -11.68 -13.20 -13.95
CA ARG A 289 -12.42 -13.88 -12.88
C ARG A 289 -13.43 -12.96 -12.22
N TRP A 290 -13.17 -11.66 -12.18
CA TRP A 290 -13.95 -10.70 -11.41
C TRP A 290 -14.99 -9.95 -12.26
N THR A 291 -15.14 -10.31 -13.54
CA THR A 291 -16.24 -9.81 -14.38
C THR A 291 -17.60 -10.27 -13.84
N PRO A 292 -18.70 -9.58 -14.18
CA PRO A 292 -20.04 -10.04 -13.85
C PRO A 292 -20.29 -11.49 -14.30
N GLU A 293 -19.80 -11.87 -15.47
CA GLU A 293 -19.92 -13.22 -16.03
C GLU A 293 -19.09 -14.23 -15.22
N GLY A 294 -17.86 -13.86 -14.83
CA GLY A 294 -17.01 -14.69 -13.98
C GLY A 294 -17.61 -14.91 -12.59
N VAL A 295 -18.19 -13.88 -11.99
CA VAL A 295 -18.94 -13.97 -10.71
C VAL A 295 -20.16 -14.86 -10.86
N ALA A 296 -20.95 -14.66 -11.92
CA ALA A 296 -22.15 -15.45 -12.16
C ALA A 296 -21.85 -16.93 -12.41
N SER A 297 -20.75 -17.25 -13.11
CA SER A 297 -20.41 -18.63 -13.48
C SER A 297 -19.98 -19.52 -12.31
N ARG A 298 -19.54 -18.92 -11.20
CA ARG A 298 -19.12 -19.66 -9.99
C ARG A 298 -20.16 -19.71 -8.88
N LYS A 299 -21.34 -19.11 -9.09
CA LYS A 299 -22.43 -19.17 -8.13
C LYS A 299 -22.87 -20.62 -7.90
N ASP A 300 -23.19 -20.97 -6.66
CA ASP A 300 -23.58 -22.32 -6.24
C ASP A 300 -22.48 -23.39 -6.47
N THR A 301 -21.22 -22.96 -6.60
CA THR A 301 -20.03 -23.83 -6.65
C THR A 301 -19.12 -23.57 -5.45
N LYS A 302 -18.14 -24.44 -5.19
CA LYS A 302 -17.13 -24.21 -4.13
C LYS A 302 -16.39 -22.89 -4.32
N SER A 303 -16.16 -22.48 -5.57
CA SER A 303 -15.48 -21.23 -5.92
C SER A 303 -16.26 -19.96 -5.52
N GLU A 304 -17.55 -20.05 -5.19
CA GLU A 304 -18.33 -18.90 -4.69
C GLU A 304 -17.70 -18.25 -3.44
N VAL A 305 -16.91 -19.02 -2.66
CA VAL A 305 -16.16 -18.50 -1.51
C VAL A 305 -15.32 -17.27 -1.86
N LEU A 306 -14.81 -17.18 -3.10
CA LEU A 306 -13.99 -16.06 -3.58
C LEU A 306 -14.72 -14.71 -3.60
N ASP A 307 -16.05 -14.72 -3.62
CA ASP A 307 -16.87 -13.50 -3.55
C ASP A 307 -17.22 -13.05 -2.15
N HIS A 308 -16.83 -13.85 -1.15
CA HIS A 308 -16.97 -13.48 0.24
C HIS A 308 -16.22 -12.15 0.52
N PRO A 309 -16.82 -11.18 1.23
CA PRO A 309 -16.19 -9.89 1.49
C PRO A 309 -14.77 -9.97 2.10
N TYR A 310 -14.47 -11.01 2.89
CA TYR A 310 -13.13 -11.25 3.44
C TYR A 310 -12.03 -11.46 2.38
N LEU A 311 -12.37 -11.93 1.18
CA LEU A 311 -11.42 -12.21 0.10
C LEU A 311 -11.48 -11.16 -1.02
N ARG A 312 -12.28 -10.10 -0.84
CA ARG A 312 -12.51 -9.10 -1.89
C ARG A 312 -11.34 -8.15 -2.07
N ASP A 313 -10.63 -7.81 -0.99
CA ASP A 313 -9.61 -6.77 -0.96
C ASP A 313 -8.58 -7.03 0.16
N PRO A 314 -7.37 -6.46 0.07
CA PRO A 314 -6.26 -6.71 1.02
C PRO A 314 -6.44 -6.11 2.41
N PHE A 315 -7.63 -5.61 2.76
CA PHE A 315 -7.79 -4.72 3.92
C PHE A 315 -8.50 -5.35 5.11
N SER A 316 -8.73 -6.67 5.11
CA SER A 316 -9.55 -7.38 6.10
C SER A 316 -10.99 -6.84 6.18
N GLN A 317 -11.80 -7.32 7.13
CA GLN A 317 -13.18 -6.82 7.34
C GLN A 317 -13.52 -6.64 8.82
N GLY A 318 -14.62 -5.93 9.10
CA GLY A 318 -15.15 -5.69 10.43
C GLY A 318 -14.53 -4.48 11.15
N ALA A 319 -14.67 -4.42 12.48
CA ALA A 319 -14.27 -3.26 13.29
C ALA A 319 -12.75 -2.98 13.30
N ARG A 320 -11.93 -3.95 12.86
CA ARG A 320 -10.47 -3.82 12.72
C ARG A 320 -10.01 -3.87 11.26
N ARG A 321 -10.93 -3.61 10.31
CA ARG A 321 -10.58 -3.37 8.90
C ARG A 321 -9.54 -2.25 8.83
N CYS A 322 -8.61 -2.34 7.87
CA CYS A 322 -7.56 -1.35 7.70
C CYS A 322 -8.14 0.09 7.61
N PRO A 323 -7.76 1.00 8.53
CA PRO A 323 -8.25 2.37 8.51
C PRO A 323 -7.75 3.14 7.28
N GLY A 324 -6.57 2.77 6.76
CA GLY A 324 -5.98 3.34 5.55
C GLY A 324 -6.50 2.78 4.23
N SER A 325 -7.46 1.83 4.25
CA SER A 325 -7.89 1.12 3.05
C SER A 325 -8.31 2.02 1.88
N ARG A 326 -9.01 3.13 2.16
CA ARG A 326 -9.45 4.07 1.13
C ARG A 326 -8.30 4.86 0.52
N VAL A 327 -7.37 5.35 1.35
CA VAL A 327 -6.21 6.11 0.86
C VAL A 327 -5.28 5.17 0.09
N ALA A 328 -4.90 4.03 0.66
CA ALA A 328 -4.05 3.05 0.01
C ALA A 328 -4.62 2.56 -1.33
N THR A 329 -5.93 2.29 -1.40
CA THR A 329 -6.57 1.92 -2.67
C THR A 329 -6.41 3.03 -3.72
N ASN A 330 -6.65 4.29 -3.36
CA ASN A 330 -6.50 5.40 -4.31
C ASN A 330 -5.05 5.59 -4.76
N GLU A 331 -4.08 5.44 -3.85
CA GLU A 331 -2.65 5.50 -4.16
C GLU A 331 -2.23 4.40 -5.14
N ILE A 332 -2.61 3.15 -4.85
CA ILE A 332 -2.29 1.99 -5.70
C ILE A 332 -2.92 2.15 -7.08
N LEU A 333 -4.21 2.52 -7.14
CA LEU A 333 -4.93 2.68 -8.40
C LEU A 333 -4.37 3.85 -9.22
N ALA A 334 -4.09 5.01 -8.59
CA ALA A 334 -3.50 6.15 -9.27
C ALA A 334 -2.14 5.79 -9.86
N MET A 335 -1.29 5.12 -9.08
CA MET A 335 0.04 4.76 -9.51
C MET A 335 0.04 3.75 -10.66
N ILE A 336 -0.77 2.68 -10.55
CA ILE A 336 -0.89 1.68 -11.62
C ILE A 336 -1.47 2.33 -12.89
N ALA A 337 -2.53 3.11 -12.75
CA ALA A 337 -3.19 3.73 -13.90
C ALA A 337 -2.26 4.69 -14.63
N GLN A 338 -1.52 5.53 -13.90
CA GLN A 338 -0.58 6.47 -14.49
C GLN A 338 0.57 5.75 -15.21
N LEU A 339 1.20 4.75 -14.57
CA LEU A 339 2.27 3.98 -15.19
C LEU A 339 1.82 3.27 -16.48
N VAL A 340 0.62 2.69 -16.49
CA VAL A 340 0.09 1.96 -17.65
C VAL A 340 -0.32 2.88 -18.78
N LEU A 341 -0.79 4.09 -18.48
CA LEU A 341 -1.06 5.12 -19.49
C LEU A 341 0.23 5.62 -20.16
N ASP A 342 1.28 5.84 -19.37
CA ASP A 342 2.52 6.43 -19.88
C ASP A 342 3.45 5.39 -20.53
N TRP A 343 3.43 4.15 -20.04
CA TRP A 343 4.45 3.15 -20.37
C TRP A 343 3.88 1.78 -20.74
N ASN A 344 4.49 1.16 -21.75
CA ASN A 344 4.48 -0.27 -21.95
C ASN A 344 5.60 -0.88 -21.11
N ILE A 345 5.23 -1.71 -20.13
CA ILE A 345 6.15 -2.19 -19.08
C ILE A 345 6.44 -3.67 -19.30
N SER A 346 7.71 -4.07 -19.24
CA SER A 346 8.11 -5.48 -19.38
C SER A 346 9.23 -5.89 -18.42
N ALA A 347 9.30 -7.18 -18.12
CA ALA A 347 10.32 -7.81 -17.28
C ALA A 347 11.08 -8.89 -18.08
N PRO A 348 11.97 -8.54 -19.01
CA PRO A 348 12.51 -9.47 -20.03
C PRO A 348 13.36 -10.62 -19.47
N THR A 349 13.77 -10.54 -18.20
CA THR A 349 14.60 -11.56 -17.54
C THR A 349 13.80 -12.56 -16.71
N ILE A 350 12.47 -12.41 -16.63
CA ILE A 350 11.57 -13.28 -15.88
C ILE A 350 10.62 -13.95 -16.88
N GLN A 351 10.56 -15.28 -16.86
CA GLN A 351 9.73 -16.06 -17.80
C GLN A 351 8.39 -16.46 -17.19
N SER A 352 8.36 -16.70 -15.87
CA SER A 352 7.16 -17.07 -15.12
C SER A 352 7.08 -16.31 -13.80
N SER A 353 5.88 -16.20 -13.23
CA SER A 353 5.67 -15.72 -11.86
C SER A 353 6.44 -16.55 -10.83
N ASP A 354 6.69 -17.84 -11.12
CA ASP A 354 7.45 -18.75 -10.25
C ASP A 354 8.95 -18.37 -10.16
N ASP A 355 9.47 -17.63 -11.14
CA ASP A 355 10.86 -17.17 -11.15
C ASP A 355 11.06 -15.89 -10.31
N VAL A 356 9.96 -15.26 -9.87
CA VAL A 356 10.00 -14.00 -9.12
C VAL A 356 10.44 -14.28 -7.69
N LYS A 357 11.65 -13.84 -7.34
CA LYS A 357 12.13 -13.82 -5.96
C LYS A 357 11.35 -12.76 -5.17
N TYR A 358 11.16 -12.97 -3.87
CA TYR A 358 10.43 -12.04 -3.01
C TYR A 358 11.01 -11.94 -1.60
N THR A 359 10.71 -10.83 -0.92
CA THR A 359 11.01 -10.60 0.49
C THR A 359 10.00 -11.29 1.40
N ALA A 360 10.30 -11.39 2.70
CA ALA A 360 9.47 -12.14 3.64
C ALA A 360 8.14 -11.45 4.00
N SER A 361 8.18 -10.27 4.64
CA SER A 361 6.98 -9.55 5.08
C SER A 361 7.28 -8.05 5.23
N PRO A 362 6.55 -7.15 4.56
CA PRO A 362 5.61 -7.45 3.50
C PRO A 362 6.25 -8.28 2.38
N ILE A 363 5.47 -9.19 1.80
CA ILE A 363 5.89 -10.01 0.66
C ILE A 363 5.94 -9.07 -0.53
N LYS A 364 7.14 -8.77 -1.01
CA LYS A 364 7.37 -7.85 -2.13
C LYS A 364 8.24 -8.54 -3.18
N PRO A 365 7.93 -8.43 -4.49
CA PRO A 365 8.79 -9.00 -5.50
C PRO A 365 10.12 -8.24 -5.51
N ILE A 366 11.22 -8.97 -5.67
CA ILE A 366 12.53 -8.40 -5.95
C ILE A 366 12.58 -8.23 -7.46
N PHE A 367 12.46 -6.99 -7.91
CA PHE A 367 12.39 -6.71 -9.34
C PHE A 367 13.70 -7.05 -10.04
N PRO A 368 13.64 -7.64 -11.25
CA PRO A 368 14.74 -7.51 -12.19
C PRO A 368 14.82 -6.06 -12.69
N THR A 369 15.77 -5.77 -13.57
CA THR A 369 15.65 -4.56 -14.39
C THR A 369 14.39 -4.63 -15.25
N LEU A 370 13.44 -3.72 -15.03
CA LEU A 370 12.26 -3.55 -15.87
C LEU A 370 12.60 -2.73 -17.12
N GLN A 371 11.73 -2.76 -18.11
CA GLN A 371 11.76 -1.85 -19.25
C GLN A 371 10.48 -1.03 -19.29
N PHE A 372 10.63 0.27 -19.56
CA PHE A 372 9.54 1.22 -19.70
C PHE A 372 9.64 1.84 -21.10
N GLU A 373 8.76 1.44 -22.00
CA GLU A 373 8.67 1.99 -23.36
C GLU A 373 7.52 3.00 -23.40
N SER A 374 7.77 4.25 -23.81
CA SER A 374 6.73 5.27 -23.85
C SER A 374 5.57 4.85 -24.76
N ARG A 375 4.34 4.99 -24.26
CA ARG A 375 3.13 4.92 -25.08
C ARG A 375 2.93 6.29 -25.78
N GLN A 376 2.33 6.28 -26.98
CA GLN A 376 2.09 7.47 -27.80
C GLN A 376 0.70 8.05 -27.58
#